data_AF-W4DA43-F1
#
_entry.id   AF-W4DA43-F1
#
_cell.length_a   1.000
_cell.length_b   1.000
_cell.length_c   1.000
_cell.angle_alpha   90.00
_cell.angle_beta   90.00
_cell.angle_gamma   90.00
#
_symmetry.space_group_name_H-M   'P 1'
#
loop_
_entity.id
_entity.type
_entity.pdbx_description
1 polymer ?
#
loop_
_entity_poly.entity_id
_entity_poly.type
_entity_poly.pdbx_seq_one_letter_code
_entity_poly.pdbx_strand_id
1 'polypeptide(L)'
;MNYSEIYDLHLQLLKAYSAHNNREYTAYQREIDYYTNQLRFAEDMVQRIFVLNQLVKLHEKEREDLIRWCSEAYFHKNYDVNDSPDGSLG
;
A
#
# COMPACT_ATOMS: atom_id res chain seq x y z
N MET A 1 -19.82 -14.27 8.89
CA MET A 1 -20.10 -13.09 8.03
C MET A 1 -20.76 -13.56 6.75
N ASN A 2 -21.82 -12.88 6.33
CA ASN A 2 -22.40 -13.06 5.01
C ASN A 2 -21.64 -12.23 3.95
N TYR A 3 -21.93 -12.45 2.66
CA TYR A 3 -21.23 -11.75 1.58
C TYR A 3 -21.40 -10.22 1.63
N SER A 4 -22.54 -9.71 2.12
CA SER A 4 -22.74 -8.27 2.28
C SER A 4 -21.79 -7.68 3.32
N GLU A 5 -21.68 -8.33 4.48
CA GLU A 5 -20.75 -7.90 5.55
C GLU A 5 -19.29 -7.96 5.08
N ILE A 6 -18.94 -8.97 4.28
CA ILE A 6 -17.59 -9.10 3.69
C ILE A 6 -17.35 -7.97 2.69
N TYR A 7 -18.31 -7.67 1.82
CA TYR A 7 -18.23 -6.59 0.84
C TYR A 7 -18.07 -5.22 1.52
N ASP A 8 -18.88 -4.95 2.54
CA ASP A 8 -18.82 -3.70 3.31
C ASP A 8 -17.47 -3.54 4.03
N LEU A 9 -16.94 -4.62 4.60
CA LEU A 9 -15.61 -4.63 5.19
C LEU A 9 -14.53 -4.27 4.15
N HIS A 10 -14.58 -4.87 2.96
CA HIS A 10 -13.61 -4.59 1.91
C HIS A 10 -13.70 -3.14 1.40
N LEU A 11 -14.90 -2.56 1.32
CA LEU A 11 -15.05 -1.14 1.00
C LEU A 11 -14.43 -0.24 2.07
N GLN A 12 -14.65 -0.55 3.35
CA GLN A 12 -14.07 0.22 4.46
C GLN A 12 -12.54 0.14 4.46
N LEU A 13 -11.99 -1.06 4.23
CA LEU A 13 -10.55 -1.26 4.09
C LEU A 13 -9.99 -0.47 2.92
N LEU A 14 -10.61 -0.57 1.74
CA LEU A 14 -10.16 0.15 0.55
C LEU A 14 -10.15 1.67 0.80
N LYS A 15 -11.19 2.22 1.44
CA LYS A 15 -11.25 3.63 1.80
C LYS A 15 -10.14 4.05 2.77
N ALA A 16 -9.86 3.23 3.79
CA ALA A 16 -8.79 3.50 4.74
C ALA A 16 -7.42 3.50 4.06
N TYR A 17 -7.18 2.52 3.18
CA TYR A 17 -5.91 2.39 2.48
C TYR A 17 -5.70 3.47 1.41
N SER A 18 -6.74 3.83 0.66
CA SER A 18 -6.63 4.86 -0.39
C SER A 18 -6.50 6.28 0.17
N ALA A 19 -7.00 6.54 1.38
CA ALA A 19 -6.91 7.85 2.03
C ALA A 19 -5.47 8.31 2.30
N HIS A 20 -4.51 7.39 2.37
CA HIS A 20 -3.09 7.70 2.59
C HIS A 20 -2.30 7.85 1.29
N ASN A 21 -2.95 7.67 0.14
CA ASN A 21 -2.30 7.74 -1.15
C ASN A 21 -2.23 9.20 -1.63
N ASN A 22 -1.30 9.96 -1.04
CA ASN A 22 -1.09 11.38 -1.33
C ASN A 22 -0.19 11.62 -2.56
N ARG A 23 0.20 10.58 -3.29
CA ARG A 23 1.03 10.69 -4.50
C ARG A 23 0.12 10.79 -5.70
N GLU A 24 0.40 11.72 -6.62
CA GLU A 24 -0.33 11.82 -7.89
C GLU A 24 -0.24 10.53 -8.73
N TYR A 25 0.81 9.72 -8.51
CA TYR A 25 1.03 8.45 -9.19
C TYR A 25 1.71 7.42 -8.28
N THR A 26 1.14 6.21 -8.21
CA THR A 26 1.75 5.02 -7.61
C THR A 26 2.29 4.09 -8.70
N ALA A 27 3.30 3.26 -8.36
CA ALA A 27 3.84 2.25 -9.26
C ALA A 27 2.77 1.23 -9.71
N TYR A 28 1.69 1.10 -8.93
CA TYR A 28 0.57 0.20 -9.16
C TYR A 28 -0.64 0.86 -9.84
N GLN A 29 -0.50 2.11 -10.34
CA GLN A 29 -1.64 2.91 -10.80
C GLN A 29 -2.41 2.21 -11.93
N ARG A 30 -1.69 1.58 -12.87
CA ARG A 30 -2.31 0.87 -13.99
C ARG A 30 -3.20 -0.28 -13.51
N GLU A 31 -2.73 -1.07 -12.55
CA GLU A 31 -3.50 -2.17 -11.97
C GLU A 31 -4.67 -1.66 -11.12
N ILE A 32 -4.48 -0.58 -10.37
CA ILE A 32 -5.56 0.07 -9.63
C ILE A 32 -6.66 0.53 -10.59
N ASP A 33 -6.30 1.19 -11.69
CA ASP A 33 -7.25 1.64 -12.71
C ASP A 33 -7.98 0.45 -13.36
N TYR A 34 -7.23 -0.62 -13.67
CA TYR A 34 -7.80 -1.85 -14.24
C TYR A 34 -8.86 -2.46 -13.32
N TYR A 35 -8.54 -2.70 -12.05
CA TYR A 35 -9.49 -3.31 -11.11
C TYR A 35 -10.62 -2.35 -10.73
N THR A 36 -10.36 -1.06 -10.65
CA THR A 36 -11.42 -0.05 -10.45
C THR A 36 -12.42 -0.07 -11.60
N ASN A 37 -11.94 -0.22 -12.83
CA ASN A 37 -12.80 -0.38 -13.99
C ASN A 37 -13.57 -1.71 -13.93
N GLN A 38 -12.93 -2.83 -13.56
CA GLN A 38 -13.61 -4.11 -13.40
C GLN A 38 -14.72 -4.08 -12.34
N LEU A 39 -14.56 -3.30 -11.26
CA LEU A 39 -15.59 -3.17 -10.23
C LEU A 39 -16.90 -2.60 -10.79
N ARG A 40 -16.84 -1.80 -11.86
CA ARG A 40 -18.03 -1.26 -12.55
C ARG A 40 -18.80 -2.34 -13.32
N PHE A 41 -18.10 -3.37 -13.79
CA PHE A 41 -18.67 -4.44 -14.62
C PHE A 41 -18.96 -5.72 -13.83
N ALA A 42 -18.56 -5.81 -12.56
CA ALA A 42 -18.82 -6.97 -11.72
C ALA A 42 -20.33 -7.11 -11.44
N GLU A 43 -20.91 -8.23 -11.86
CA GLU A 43 -22.36 -8.46 -11.82
C GLU A 43 -22.80 -9.05 -10.48
N ASP A 44 -22.06 -10.03 -9.96
CA ASP A 44 -22.40 -10.68 -8.69
C ASP A 44 -21.52 -10.24 -7.51
N MET A 45 -22.00 -10.49 -6.30
CA MET A 45 -21.36 -10.04 -5.07
C MET A 45 -20.00 -10.70 -4.82
N VAL A 46 -19.80 -11.94 -5.25
CA VAL A 46 -18.52 -12.65 -5.09
C VAL A 46 -17.47 -12.03 -6.02
N GLN A 47 -17.83 -11.73 -7.27
CA GLN A 47 -16.95 -10.99 -8.19
C GLN A 47 -16.57 -9.62 -7.64
N ARG A 48 -17.53 -8.87 -7.10
CA ARG A 48 -17.28 -7.56 -6.49
C ARG A 48 -16.31 -7.66 -5.32
N ILE A 49 -16.51 -8.63 -4.42
CA ILE A 49 -15.59 -8.89 -3.30
C ILE A 49 -14.19 -9.25 -3.82
N PHE A 50 -14.11 -10.11 -4.84
CA PHE A 50 -12.83 -10.49 -5.45
C PHE A 50 -12.08 -9.26 -5.98
N VAL A 51 -12.76 -8.39 -6.74
CA VAL A 51 -12.15 -7.18 -7.29
C VAL A 51 -11.71 -6.21 -6.19
N LEU A 52 -12.56 -5.99 -5.17
CA LEU A 52 -12.19 -5.16 -4.01
C LEU A 52 -10.96 -5.72 -3.28
N ASN A 53 -10.86 -7.03 -3.11
CA ASN A 53 -9.69 -7.68 -2.50
C ASN A 53 -8.42 -7.45 -3.32
N GLN A 54 -8.49 -7.44 -4.66
CA GLN A 54 -7.33 -7.09 -5.49
C GLN A 54 -6.89 -5.63 -5.26
N LEU A 55 -7.85 -4.70 -5.19
CA LEU A 55 -7.56 -3.29 -4.91
C LEU A 55 -6.91 -3.10 -3.54
N VAL A 56 -7.43 -3.74 -2.49
CA VAL A 56 -6.86 -3.71 -1.15
C VAL A 56 -5.41 -4.22 -1.16
N LYS A 57 -5.16 -5.36 -1.80
CA LYS A 57 -3.80 -5.93 -1.89
C LYS A 57 -2.79 -5.02 -2.58
N LEU A 58 -3.20 -4.26 -3.60
CA LEU A 58 -2.32 -3.31 -4.28
C LEU A 58 -1.92 -2.16 -3.34
N HIS A 59 -2.88 -1.62 -2.58
CA HIS A 59 -2.55 -0.58 -1.60
C HIS A 59 -1.73 -1.12 -0.42
N GLU A 60 -1.91 -2.38 -0.01
CA GLU A 60 -1.06 -3.01 1.01
C GLU A 60 0.39 -3.13 0.54
N LYS A 61 0.61 -3.55 -0.72
CA LYS A 61 1.96 -3.58 -1.32
C LYS A 61 2.59 -2.19 -1.38
N GLU A 62 1.83 -1.19 -1.80
CA GLU A 62 2.32 0.19 -1.82
C GLU A 62 2.74 0.67 -0.43
N ARG A 63 1.94 0.36 0.60
CA ARG A 63 2.28 0.67 1.98
C ARG A 63 3.55 -0.06 2.43
N GLU A 64 3.72 -1.33 2.07
CA GLU A 64 4.93 -2.10 2.36
C GLU A 64 6.17 -1.46 1.73
N ASP A 65 6.09 -1.06 0.46
CA ASP A 65 7.16 -0.37 -0.25
C ASP A 65 7.52 0.97 0.42
N LEU A 66 6.52 1.73 0.87
CA LEU A 66 6.73 2.98 1.62
C LEU A 66 7.41 2.72 2.98
N ILE A 67 6.96 1.72 3.73
CA ILE A 67 7.56 1.36 5.01
C ILE A 67 9.02 0.93 4.80
N ARG A 68 9.29 0.09 3.79
CA ARG A 68 10.65 -0.32 3.43
C ARG A 68 11.52 0.89 3.14
N TRP A 69 11.08 1.78 2.23
CA TRP A 69 11.82 2.99 1.89
C TRP A 69 12.08 3.89 3.10
N CYS A 70 11.07 4.11 3.95
CA CYS A 70 11.22 4.89 5.18
C CYS A 70 12.23 4.25 6.15
N SER A 71 12.18 2.92 6.31
CA SER A 71 13.09 2.20 7.19
C SER A 71 14.53 2.28 6.69
N GLU A 72 14.74 2.06 5.38
CA GLU A 72 16.05 2.19 4.73
C GLU A 72 16.58 3.61 4.93
N ALA A 73 15.80 4.65 4.60
CA ALA A 73 16.21 6.03 4.75
C ALA A 73 16.56 6.41 6.21
N TYR A 74 15.80 5.90 7.18
CA TYR A 74 16.06 6.14 8.60
C TYR A 74 17.36 5.47 9.06
N PHE A 75 17.54 4.19 8.76
CA PHE A 75 18.71 3.44 9.21
C PHE A 75 19.98 3.78 8.42
N HIS A 76 19.89 4.10 7.12
CA HIS A 76 21.06 4.51 6.31
C HIS A 76 21.70 5.80 6.85
N LYS A 77 20.88 6.78 7.28
CA LYS A 77 21.36 8.01 7.94
C LYS A 77 22.11 7.76 9.25
N ASN A 78 21.91 6.63 9.92
CA ASN A 78 22.55 6.33 11.20
C ASN A 78 23.91 5.62 11.04
N TYR A 79 24.25 5.12 9.86
CA TYR A 79 25.58 4.58 9.56
C TYR A 79 26.57 5.68 9.18
N ASP A 80 26.12 6.71 8.45
CA ASP A 80 26.98 7.85 8.06
C ASP A 80 27.43 8.73 9.24
N VAL A 81 26.77 8.66 10.39
CA VAL A 81 27.12 9.48 11.57
C VAL A 81 28.17 8.81 12.47
N ASN A 82 28.44 7.50 12.29
CA ASN A 82 29.38 6.77 13.16
C ASN A 82 30.63 6.21 12.45
N ASP A 83 30.78 6.42 11.14
CA ASP A 83 32.03 6.08 10.41
C ASP A 83 32.95 7.30 10.26
N SER A 84 33.23 8.02 11.36
CA SER A 84 34.50 8.72 11.51
C SER A 84 35.50 7.78 12.18
N PRO A 85 36.47 7.21 11.44
CA PRO A 85 37.60 6.55 12.06
C PRO A 85 38.58 7.64 12.46
N ASP A 86 38.31 8.35 13.56
CA ASP A 86 39.40 9.07 14.23
C ASP A 86 39.21 9.05 15.74
N GLY A 87 39.50 7.86 16.29
CA GLY A 87 40.08 7.77 17.61
C GLY A 87 41.54 8.16 17.53
N SER A 88 41.84 9.45 17.73
CA SER A 88 43.17 9.92 18.10
C SER A 88 43.05 10.98 19.20
N LEU A 89 43.04 10.51 20.45
CA LEU A 89 43.56 11.29 21.58
C LEU A 89 45.09 11.22 21.52
N GLY A 90 45.70 12.31 21.09
CA GLY A 90 47.15 12.56 21.06
C GLY A 90 47.42 14.04 20.91
#